data_AF-A0AAV4H3U0-F1
#
_entry.id   AF-A0AAV4H3U0-F1
#
_cell.length_a   1.000
_cell.length_b   1.000
_cell.length_c   1.000
_cell.angle_alpha   90.00
_cell.angle_beta   90.00
_cell.angle_gamma   90.00
#
_symmetry.space_group_name_H-M   'P 1'
#
loop_
_entity.id
_entity.type
_entity.pdbx_description
1 polymer ?
#
loop_
_entity_poly.entity_id
_entity_poly.type
_entity_poly.pdbx_seq_one_letter_code
_entity_poly.pdbx_strand_id
1 'polypeptide(L)'
;ANNPWLQEFPDPITRVSWDNYLTVSRSDAEGLGLVNRHVATGALNGSYAKVTLEDVSIKVPVIVQPGQAKGTVGLALGYGRKDGLKKEMHVGVNAYKLYKGFSNLQSVRIEKAEGEHGFACLQLHNTLMGRGDIIKETSLEEYLSKDKEYWNPKPKVSLNHEETLASKVSIWDNFDRTTGHHFNLSIDLNACTGCGACVIACHAENNVPVVGKREVRRSRDMHWLRIDRYYSSEATFKGDVDKKEDISGISDSM
;
A
#
# COMPACT_ATOMS: atom_id res chain seq x y z
N ALA A 1 18.13 12.16 -1.83
CA ALA A 1 17.28 13.33 -1.52
C ALA A 1 16.80 14.08 -2.78
N ASN A 2 17.61 14.21 -3.84
CA ASN A 2 17.22 14.96 -5.05
C ASN A 2 16.87 14.09 -6.28
N ASN A 3 16.75 12.77 -6.11
CA ASN A 3 16.30 11.91 -7.21
C ASN A 3 14.76 11.93 -7.24
N PRO A 4 14.14 12.54 -8.28
CA PRO A 4 12.69 12.71 -8.34
C PRO A 4 11.95 11.37 -8.47
N TRP A 5 12.50 10.37 -9.16
CA TRP A 5 11.89 9.04 -9.26
C TRP A 5 11.74 8.39 -7.89
N LEU A 6 12.74 8.51 -7.02
CA LEU A 6 12.69 7.95 -5.66
C LEU A 6 11.83 8.77 -4.70
N GLN A 7 11.57 10.04 -4.99
CA GLN A 7 10.67 10.87 -4.17
C GLN A 7 9.20 10.58 -4.49
N GLU A 8 8.88 10.38 -5.77
CA GLU A 8 7.53 10.01 -6.21
C GLU A 8 7.21 8.54 -5.95
N PHE A 9 8.21 7.65 -6.02
CA PHE A 9 8.01 6.23 -5.79
C PHE A 9 7.36 5.97 -4.42
N PRO A 10 6.18 5.34 -4.38
CA PRO A 10 5.47 5.10 -3.13
C PRO A 10 6.16 4.03 -2.29
N ASP A 11 6.25 4.27 -0.98
CA ASP A 11 6.71 3.27 -0.01
C ASP A 11 5.94 1.95 -0.17
N PRO A 12 6.60 0.78 -0.19
CA PRO A 12 5.95 -0.49 -0.49
C PRO A 12 4.93 -0.93 0.57
N ILE A 13 4.99 -0.37 1.79
CA ILE A 13 4.14 -0.72 2.91
C ILE A 13 3.01 0.29 3.07
N THR A 14 3.33 1.58 3.21
CA THR A 14 2.34 2.63 3.49
C THR A 14 1.72 3.23 2.24
N ARG A 15 2.36 3.03 1.07
CA ARG A 15 1.99 3.61 -0.22
C ARG A 15 1.98 5.15 -0.23
N VAL A 16 2.70 5.78 0.69
CA VAL A 16 2.94 7.23 0.74
C VAL A 16 4.18 7.60 -0.05
N SER A 17 4.13 8.73 -0.76
CA SER A 17 5.25 9.33 -1.50
C SER A 17 5.52 10.76 -1.01
N TRP A 18 6.67 11.33 -1.42
CA TRP A 18 7.05 12.72 -1.13
C TRP A 18 6.98 13.10 0.36
N ASP A 19 7.33 12.17 1.25
CA ASP A 19 7.36 12.43 2.68
C ASP A 19 8.22 11.49 3.50
N ASN A 20 8.47 11.92 4.74
CA ASN A 20 8.89 11.06 5.83
C ASN A 20 7.83 11.11 6.93
N TYR A 21 7.61 10.01 7.63
CA TYR A 21 6.57 9.89 8.64
C TYR A 21 6.99 8.98 9.79
N LEU A 22 6.33 9.16 10.92
CA LEU A 22 6.42 8.28 12.07
C LEU A 22 5.37 7.18 11.92
N THR A 23 5.79 5.92 11.86
CA THR A 23 4.88 4.78 11.89
C THR A 23 4.53 4.42 13.33
N VAL A 24 3.24 4.28 13.61
CA VAL A 24 2.71 3.99 14.96
C VAL A 24 1.69 2.87 14.87
N SER A 25 1.66 1.98 15.88
CA SER A 25 0.63 0.95 15.96
C SER A 25 -0.76 1.58 16.18
N ARG A 26 -1.82 0.89 15.75
CA ARG A 26 -3.19 1.35 15.98
C ARG A 26 -3.47 1.59 17.47
N SER A 27 -3.05 0.65 18.33
CA SER A 27 -3.27 0.73 19.77
C SER A 27 -2.57 1.92 20.44
N ASP A 28 -1.35 2.24 20.04
CA ASP A 28 -0.62 3.40 20.57
C ASP A 28 -1.17 4.71 20.00
N ALA A 29 -1.60 4.71 18.73
CA ALA A 29 -2.22 5.87 18.10
C ALA A 29 -3.54 6.26 18.78
N GLU A 30 -4.40 5.29 19.11
CA GLU A 30 -5.62 5.48 19.88
C GLU A 30 -5.32 6.05 21.27
N GLY A 31 -4.33 5.49 21.98
CA GLY A 31 -3.92 5.96 23.31
C GLY A 31 -3.33 7.38 23.32
N LEU A 32 -2.66 7.80 22.23
CA LEU A 32 -2.05 9.12 22.08
C LEU A 32 -2.96 10.14 21.35
N GLY A 33 -4.14 9.71 20.90
CA GLY A 33 -5.08 10.55 20.12
C GLY A 33 -4.54 10.96 18.74
N LEU A 34 -3.65 10.17 18.15
CA LEU A 34 -3.11 10.36 16.81
C LEU A 34 -4.05 9.73 15.79
N VAL A 35 -4.44 10.50 14.78
CA VAL A 35 -5.43 10.06 13.78
C VAL A 35 -4.94 10.24 12.36
N ASN A 36 -5.32 9.31 11.48
CA ASN A 36 -5.33 9.48 10.04
C ASN A 36 -6.77 9.48 9.54
N ARG A 37 -7.12 10.41 8.64
CA ARG A 37 -8.48 10.54 8.11
C ARG A 37 -8.49 10.86 6.62
N HIS A 38 -9.45 10.30 5.90
CA HIS A 38 -9.73 10.72 4.53
C HIS A 38 -10.43 12.06 4.53
N VAL A 39 -10.08 12.92 3.58
CA VAL A 39 -10.77 14.19 3.33
C VAL A 39 -11.66 14.08 2.10
N ALA A 40 -12.55 15.06 1.91
CA ALA A 40 -13.51 15.06 0.80
C ALA A 40 -12.88 14.94 -0.60
N THR A 41 -11.61 15.31 -0.76
CA THR A 41 -10.86 15.14 -2.01
C THR A 41 -10.29 13.72 -2.20
N GLY A 42 -10.66 12.76 -1.36
CA GLY A 42 -10.10 11.40 -1.31
C GLY A 42 -8.76 11.29 -0.58
N ALA A 43 -7.99 12.37 -0.50
CA ALA A 43 -6.65 12.38 0.07
C ALA A 43 -6.60 11.98 1.56
N LEU A 44 -5.44 11.53 2.03
CA LEU A 44 -5.20 11.17 3.43
C LEU A 44 -4.60 12.35 4.20
N ASN A 45 -5.17 12.66 5.35
CA ASN A 45 -4.56 13.54 6.35
C ASN A 45 -4.10 12.76 7.57
N GLY A 46 -3.19 13.34 8.35
CA GLY A 46 -2.87 12.82 9.67
C GLY A 46 -2.38 13.85 10.66
N SER A 47 -2.29 13.39 11.90
CA SER A 47 -1.78 14.18 13.02
C SER A 47 -0.26 14.36 12.93
N TYR A 48 0.24 15.40 13.59
CA TYR A 48 1.67 15.49 13.91
C TYR A 48 1.95 14.91 15.29
N ALA A 49 3.15 14.35 15.44
CA ALA A 49 3.71 14.00 16.74
C ALA A 49 5.02 14.76 16.97
N LYS A 50 5.26 15.14 18.22
CA LYS A 50 6.55 15.60 18.71
C LYS A 50 7.30 14.40 19.28
N VAL A 51 8.41 14.04 18.66
CA VAL A 51 9.30 12.98 19.11
C VAL A 51 10.48 13.63 19.81
N THR A 52 10.69 13.27 21.08
CA THR A 52 11.74 13.85 21.93
C THR A 52 12.68 12.77 22.42
N LEU A 53 13.98 12.99 22.22
CA LEU A 53 15.08 12.20 22.76
C LEU A 53 15.98 13.13 23.56
N GLU A 54 15.93 13.04 24.89
CA GLU A 54 16.61 13.97 25.80
C GLU A 54 16.26 15.44 25.45
N ASP A 55 17.24 16.24 25.04
CA ASP A 55 17.07 17.66 24.70
C ASP A 55 16.68 17.91 23.24
N VAL A 56 16.69 16.88 22.40
CA VAL A 56 16.40 17.00 20.97
C VAL A 56 14.95 16.65 20.71
N SER A 57 14.20 17.58 20.13
CA SER A 57 12.83 17.32 19.68
C SER A 57 12.62 17.61 18.20
N ILE A 58 11.82 16.78 17.55
CA ILE A 58 11.41 16.95 16.15
C ILE A 58 9.89 16.76 16.02
N LYS A 59 9.27 17.53 15.13
CA LYS A 59 7.86 17.40 14.78
C LYS A 59 7.75 16.61 13.47
N VAL A 60 7.04 15.49 13.48
CA VAL A 60 6.96 14.54 12.36
C VAL A 60 5.50 14.18 12.11
N PRO A 61 5.03 14.09 10.85
CA PRO A 61 3.69 13.62 10.56
C PRO A 61 3.56 12.12 10.83
N VAL A 62 2.37 11.66 11.24
CA VAL A 62 2.13 10.28 11.68
C VAL A 62 1.33 9.48 10.66
N ILE A 63 1.75 8.25 10.41
CA ILE A 63 0.99 7.23 9.69
C ILE A 63 0.75 6.05 10.63
N VAL A 64 -0.53 5.75 10.87
CA VAL A 64 -0.95 4.56 11.61
C VAL A 64 -0.77 3.36 10.70
N GLN A 65 0.09 2.43 11.12
CA GLN A 65 0.52 1.30 10.32
C GLN A 65 0.08 -0.02 10.97
N PRO A 66 -0.83 -0.78 10.34
CA PRO A 66 -1.14 -2.14 10.77
C PRO A 66 0.11 -3.04 10.75
N GLY A 67 0.24 -3.89 11.78
CA GLY A 67 1.40 -4.79 11.95
C GLY A 67 2.59 -4.19 12.70
N GLN A 68 2.58 -2.89 13.04
CA GLN A 68 3.57 -2.29 13.92
C GLN A 68 3.39 -2.79 15.36
N ALA A 69 4.46 -3.25 16.01
CA ALA A 69 4.41 -3.76 17.38
C ALA A 69 4.07 -2.65 18.39
N LYS A 70 3.25 -2.98 19.40
CA LYS A 70 2.85 -2.05 20.45
C LYS A 70 4.06 -1.53 21.24
N GLY A 71 4.09 -0.24 21.54
CA GLY A 71 5.19 0.42 22.24
C GLY A 71 6.42 0.70 21.36
N THR A 72 6.32 0.47 20.05
CA THR A 72 7.40 0.74 19.09
C THR A 72 6.95 1.70 17.99
N VAL A 73 7.86 2.56 17.56
CA VAL A 73 7.63 3.47 16.43
C VAL A 73 8.76 3.39 15.43
N GLY A 74 8.43 3.55 14.15
CA GLY A 74 9.42 3.59 13.07
C GLY A 74 9.56 5.00 12.53
N LEU A 75 10.79 5.42 12.26
CA LEU A 75 11.08 6.68 11.59
C LEU A 75 12.22 6.48 10.59
N ALA A 76 11.97 6.75 9.31
CA ALA A 76 12.97 6.56 8.28
C ALA A 76 14.06 7.64 8.33
N LEU A 77 15.29 7.26 7.99
CA LEU A 77 16.43 8.17 7.78
C LEU A 77 16.52 8.59 6.31
N GLY A 78 17.29 9.64 6.02
CA GLY A 78 17.61 10.07 4.63
C GLY A 78 16.77 11.22 4.07
N TYR A 79 15.86 11.79 4.86
CA TYR A 79 15.03 12.95 4.53
C TYR A 79 15.50 14.23 5.26
N GLY A 80 14.88 15.37 4.95
CA GLY A 80 15.12 16.65 5.64
C GLY A 80 16.44 17.35 5.29
N ARG A 81 17.07 16.99 4.16
CA ARG A 81 18.20 17.74 3.60
C ARG A 81 17.73 19.07 3.00
N LYS A 82 18.54 20.12 3.15
CA LYS A 82 18.27 21.48 2.62
C LYS A 82 19.40 22.02 1.76
N ASP A 83 20.64 21.75 2.15
CA ASP A 83 21.81 22.32 1.46
C ASP A 83 21.98 21.72 0.06
N GLY A 84 22.14 22.62 -0.93
CA GLY A 84 22.35 22.26 -2.33
C GLY A 84 21.11 21.69 -3.04
N LEU A 85 19.91 21.85 -2.46
CA LEU A 85 18.66 21.33 -3.01
C LEU A 85 17.73 22.45 -3.47
N LYS A 86 16.92 22.15 -4.49
CA LYS A 86 15.77 23.00 -4.86
C LYS A 86 14.73 22.95 -3.74
N LYS A 87 13.94 24.01 -3.59
CA LYS A 87 12.93 24.13 -2.52
C LYS A 87 11.91 22.99 -2.55
N GLU A 88 11.58 22.50 -3.73
CA GLU A 88 10.66 21.38 -3.97
C GLU A 88 11.19 20.05 -3.41
N MET A 89 12.52 19.93 -3.25
CA MET A 89 13.21 18.75 -2.72
C MET A 89 13.46 18.84 -1.20
N HIS A 90 12.96 19.88 -0.52
CA HIS A 90 13.00 19.99 0.94
C HIS A 90 11.89 19.14 1.57
N VAL A 91 12.01 17.82 1.43
CA VAL A 91 10.99 16.84 1.80
C VAL A 91 11.32 16.18 3.14
N GLY A 92 10.29 16.02 3.97
CA GLY A 92 10.34 15.27 5.23
C GLY A 92 11.19 15.92 6.33
N VAL A 93 11.51 15.13 7.34
CA VAL A 93 12.23 15.56 8.55
C VAL A 93 13.55 14.79 8.66
N ASN A 94 14.61 15.48 9.09
CA ASN A 94 15.91 14.86 9.31
C ASN A 94 15.96 14.12 10.66
N ALA A 95 15.78 12.80 10.59
CA ALA A 95 15.80 11.89 11.73
C ALA A 95 17.19 11.57 12.29
N TYR A 96 18.29 11.92 11.59
CA TYR A 96 19.66 11.73 12.12
C TYR A 96 19.90 12.49 13.43
N LYS A 97 19.09 13.52 13.73
CA LYS A 97 19.11 14.23 15.01
C LYS A 97 18.80 13.33 16.20
N LEU A 98 18.07 12.24 15.98
CA LEU A 98 17.73 11.25 17.00
C LEU A 98 18.67 10.03 16.98
N TYR A 99 19.65 9.98 16.06
CA TYR A 99 20.55 8.84 15.91
C TYR A 99 21.78 8.99 16.81
N LYS A 100 21.67 8.51 18.06
CA LYS A 100 22.76 8.58 19.05
C LYS A 100 23.50 7.25 19.19
N GLY A 101 24.82 7.34 19.37
CA GLY A 101 25.68 6.19 19.68
C GLY A 101 25.68 5.10 18.61
N PHE A 102 25.35 5.44 17.35
CA PHE A 102 25.19 4.48 16.26
C PHE A 102 24.17 3.36 16.55
N SER A 103 23.23 3.60 17.48
CA SER A 103 22.16 2.68 17.81
C SER A 103 20.91 2.99 17.00
N ASN A 104 20.37 1.97 16.33
CA ASN A 104 19.09 2.05 15.64
C ASN A 104 17.89 2.02 16.61
N LEU A 105 18.12 1.68 17.88
CA LEU A 105 17.11 1.66 18.94
C LEU A 105 17.31 2.86 19.87
N GLN A 106 16.28 3.67 20.02
CA GLN A 106 16.27 4.89 20.82
C GLN A 106 15.01 4.94 21.66
N SER A 107 15.14 5.20 22.96
CA SER A 107 13.99 5.41 23.85
C SER A 107 13.52 6.86 23.73
N VAL A 108 12.36 7.06 23.12
CA VAL A 108 11.81 8.40 22.83
C VAL A 108 10.49 8.62 23.55
N ARG A 109 10.21 9.90 23.85
CA ARG A 109 8.88 10.35 24.31
C ARG A 109 8.10 10.90 23.12
N ILE A 110 6.85 10.49 23.00
CA ILE A 110 5.96 10.86 21.90
C ILE A 110 4.76 11.61 22.47
N GLU A 111 4.48 12.77 21.89
CA GLU A 111 3.33 13.59 22.25
C GLU A 111 2.63 14.06 21.00
N LYS A 112 1.30 14.18 21.04
CA LYS A 112 0.53 14.79 19.96
C LYS A 112 0.93 16.25 19.81
N ALA A 113 1.22 16.68 18.59
CA ALA A 113 1.55 18.05 18.26
C ALA A 113 0.39 18.70 17.49
N GLU A 114 0.29 20.03 17.58
CA GLU A 114 -0.75 20.80 16.90
C GLU A 114 -0.61 20.75 15.37
N GLY A 115 -1.76 20.87 14.71
CA GLY A 115 -1.86 20.92 13.25
C GLY A 115 -2.12 19.57 12.61
N GLU A 116 -2.37 19.62 11.32
CA GLU A 116 -2.71 18.49 10.48
C GLU A 116 -1.82 18.47 9.25
N HIS A 117 -1.47 17.27 8.79
CA HIS A 117 -0.60 17.07 7.66
C HIS A 117 -1.31 16.38 6.51
N GLY A 118 -1.03 16.82 5.28
CA GLY A 118 -1.54 16.19 4.07
C GLY A 118 -0.52 15.24 3.45
N PHE A 119 -0.87 13.95 3.37
CA PHE A 119 -0.06 12.94 2.69
C PHE A 119 -0.40 12.82 1.20
N ALA A 120 0.61 12.49 0.40
CA ALA A 120 0.43 12.02 -0.97
C ALA A 120 0.44 10.49 -0.95
N CYS A 121 -0.73 9.92 -0.64
CA CYS A 121 -0.94 8.48 -0.54
C CYS A 121 -1.57 7.98 -1.84
N LEU A 122 -0.94 7.03 -2.52
CA LEU A 122 -1.42 6.52 -3.80
C LEU A 122 -2.54 5.49 -3.60
N GLN A 123 -2.38 4.60 -2.62
CA GLN A 123 -3.40 3.63 -2.24
C GLN A 123 -4.07 4.09 -0.95
N LEU A 124 -5.40 4.22 -0.96
CA LEU A 124 -6.20 4.65 0.19
C LEU A 124 -6.95 3.48 0.83
N HIS A 125 -7.43 2.55 -0.01
CA HIS A 125 -8.11 1.36 0.45
C HIS A 125 -7.09 0.26 0.72
N ASN A 126 -6.90 -0.08 1.99
CA ASN A 126 -5.86 -1.00 2.44
C ASN A 126 -6.34 -2.45 2.63
N THR A 127 -7.65 -2.72 2.65
CA THR A 127 -8.21 -4.08 2.78
C THR A 127 -8.77 -4.63 1.47
N LEU A 128 -8.89 -5.95 1.33
CA LEU A 128 -9.39 -6.58 0.10
C LEU A 128 -10.92 -6.69 0.03
N MET A 129 -11.64 -6.40 1.12
CA MET A 129 -13.11 -6.45 1.23
C MET A 129 -13.71 -7.81 0.80
N GLY A 130 -13.01 -8.91 1.04
CA GLY A 130 -13.47 -10.26 0.65
C GLY A 130 -13.58 -10.46 -0.87
N ARG A 131 -12.86 -9.68 -1.69
CA ARG A 131 -12.78 -9.87 -3.14
C ARG A 131 -11.78 -10.97 -3.50
N GLY A 132 -12.20 -12.22 -3.32
CA GLY A 132 -11.38 -13.42 -3.55
C GLY A 132 -11.00 -13.68 -5.01
N ASP A 133 -11.48 -12.89 -5.96
CA ASP A 133 -11.11 -12.94 -7.38
C ASP A 133 -9.84 -12.13 -7.71
N ILE A 134 -9.38 -11.27 -6.81
CA ILE A 134 -8.18 -10.44 -7.00
C ILE A 134 -6.91 -11.21 -6.59
N ILE A 135 -6.85 -11.67 -5.33
CA ILE A 135 -5.75 -12.49 -4.81
C ILE A 135 -6.35 -13.80 -4.31
N LYS A 136 -5.99 -14.89 -4.99
CA LYS A 136 -6.37 -16.25 -4.61
C LYS A 136 -5.21 -16.91 -3.89
N GLU A 137 -5.35 -17.10 -2.59
CA GLU A 137 -4.37 -17.77 -1.74
C GLU A 137 -4.86 -19.17 -1.36
N THR A 138 -3.92 -20.09 -1.17
CA THR A 138 -4.16 -21.42 -0.64
C THR A 138 -2.94 -21.87 0.14
N SER A 139 -3.12 -22.79 1.08
CA SER A 139 -1.99 -23.38 1.79
C SER A 139 -1.28 -24.41 0.92
N LEU A 140 -0.02 -24.70 1.23
CA LEU A 140 0.73 -25.75 0.54
C LEU A 140 0.05 -27.12 0.69
N GLU A 141 -0.58 -27.38 1.83
CA GLU A 141 -1.31 -28.63 2.08
C GLU A 141 -2.54 -28.75 1.17
N GLU A 142 -3.36 -27.71 1.07
CA GLU A 142 -4.51 -27.66 0.17
C GLU A 142 -4.07 -27.78 -1.29
N TYR A 143 -3.01 -27.08 -1.67
CA TYR A 143 -2.43 -27.14 -3.02
C TYR A 143 -2.00 -28.56 -3.44
N LEU A 144 -1.43 -29.33 -2.50
CA LEU A 144 -0.96 -30.70 -2.78
C LEU A 144 -2.08 -31.75 -2.69
N SER A 145 -3.09 -31.53 -1.86
CA SER A 145 -4.13 -32.53 -1.55
C SER A 145 -5.45 -32.33 -2.29
N LYS A 146 -5.72 -31.13 -2.81
CA LYS A 146 -6.98 -30.77 -3.48
C LYS A 146 -6.76 -30.46 -4.97
N ASP A 147 -7.81 -30.65 -5.76
CA ASP A 147 -7.79 -30.24 -7.16
C ASP A 147 -7.76 -28.71 -7.30
N LYS A 148 -7.20 -28.22 -8.41
CA LYS A 148 -7.12 -26.78 -8.73
C LYS A 148 -8.48 -26.07 -8.70
N GLU A 149 -9.57 -26.77 -9.02
CA GLU A 149 -10.90 -26.18 -9.03
C GLU A 149 -11.36 -25.78 -7.62
N TYR A 150 -10.78 -26.39 -6.56
CA TYR A 150 -11.08 -26.04 -5.17
C TYR A 150 -10.54 -24.66 -4.79
N TRP A 151 -9.27 -24.38 -5.10
CA TRP A 151 -8.59 -23.15 -4.67
C TRP A 151 -8.51 -22.08 -5.77
N ASN A 152 -8.74 -22.45 -7.03
CA ASN A 152 -8.81 -21.52 -8.15
C ASN A 152 -9.95 -21.88 -9.12
N PRO A 153 -11.21 -21.77 -8.66
CA PRO A 153 -12.36 -22.03 -9.50
C PRO A 153 -12.42 -21.02 -10.65
N LYS A 154 -12.80 -21.51 -11.83
CA LYS A 154 -13.04 -20.65 -12.99
C LYS A 154 -14.52 -20.22 -13.01
N PRO A 155 -14.82 -18.95 -13.30
CA PRO A 155 -16.21 -18.49 -13.35
C PRO A 155 -16.98 -19.25 -14.43
N LYS A 156 -18.18 -19.70 -14.07
CA LYS A 156 -19.12 -20.40 -14.95
C LYS A 156 -20.40 -19.57 -15.08
N VAL A 157 -21.08 -19.73 -16.20
CA VAL A 157 -22.35 -19.11 -16.54
C VAL A 157 -23.33 -20.19 -17.00
N SER A 158 -24.63 -19.94 -16.82
CA SER A 158 -25.67 -20.85 -17.32
C SER A 158 -25.92 -20.59 -18.80
N LEU A 159 -25.82 -21.65 -19.60
CA LEU A 159 -26.27 -21.67 -20.99
C LEU A 159 -27.23 -22.85 -21.14
N ASN A 160 -28.47 -22.60 -21.56
CA ASN A 160 -29.51 -23.63 -21.69
C ASN A 160 -29.66 -24.51 -20.44
N HIS A 161 -29.58 -23.93 -19.25
CA HIS A 161 -29.62 -24.63 -17.96
C HIS A 161 -28.43 -25.56 -17.68
N GLU A 162 -27.32 -25.45 -18.42
CA GLU A 162 -26.07 -26.15 -18.17
C GLU A 162 -24.95 -25.18 -17.76
N GLU A 163 -24.12 -25.60 -16.81
CA GLU A 163 -22.95 -24.83 -16.41
C GLU A 163 -21.87 -24.83 -17.50
N THR A 164 -21.56 -23.66 -18.05
CA THR A 164 -20.52 -23.47 -19.07
C THR A 164 -19.47 -22.49 -18.58
N LEU A 165 -18.20 -22.70 -18.91
CA LEU A 165 -17.12 -21.76 -18.60
C LEU A 165 -17.39 -20.39 -19.22
N ALA A 166 -17.28 -19.32 -18.43
CA ALA A 166 -17.54 -17.95 -18.89
C ALA A 166 -16.69 -17.56 -20.12
N SER A 167 -15.46 -18.09 -20.22
CA SER A 167 -14.55 -17.82 -21.34
C SER A 167 -14.99 -18.41 -22.68
N LYS A 168 -15.96 -19.33 -22.70
CA LYS A 168 -16.51 -19.92 -23.93
C LYS A 168 -17.69 -19.12 -24.49
N VAL A 169 -18.21 -18.17 -23.74
CA VAL A 169 -19.41 -17.42 -24.09
C VAL A 169 -19.01 -16.03 -24.55
N SER A 170 -19.19 -15.76 -25.85
CA SER A 170 -18.96 -14.46 -26.47
C SER A 170 -20.00 -14.23 -27.55
N ILE A 171 -20.49 -13.01 -27.66
CA ILE A 171 -21.38 -12.56 -28.75
C ILE A 171 -20.57 -12.20 -30.00
N TRP A 172 -19.24 -12.06 -29.85
CA TRP A 172 -18.32 -11.62 -30.90
C TRP A 172 -17.43 -12.76 -31.39
N ASP A 173 -17.12 -12.73 -32.68
CA ASP A 173 -16.17 -13.65 -33.31
C ASP A 173 -14.73 -13.39 -32.89
N ASN A 174 -13.93 -14.45 -32.83
CA ASN A 174 -12.50 -14.37 -32.51
C ASN A 174 -11.67 -14.05 -33.76
N PHE A 175 -10.60 -13.28 -33.58
CA PHE A 175 -9.58 -13.09 -34.59
C PHE A 175 -8.56 -14.23 -34.54
N ASP A 176 -8.11 -14.69 -35.71
CA ASP A 176 -7.05 -15.67 -35.81
C ASP A 176 -5.70 -15.05 -35.39
N ARG A 177 -5.09 -15.67 -34.38
CA ARG A 177 -3.74 -15.35 -33.87
C ARG A 177 -2.86 -16.60 -33.75
N THR A 178 -3.25 -17.68 -34.43
CA THR A 178 -2.51 -18.96 -34.41
C THR A 178 -1.19 -18.89 -35.15
N THR A 179 -1.07 -17.97 -36.10
CA THR A 179 0.13 -17.75 -36.90
C THR A 179 0.90 -16.53 -36.41
N GLY A 180 2.22 -16.66 -36.26
CA GLY A 180 3.10 -15.59 -35.79
C GLY A 180 3.36 -15.63 -34.27
N HIS A 181 4.01 -14.58 -33.75
CA HIS A 181 4.34 -14.51 -32.33
C HIS A 181 3.15 -14.02 -31.51
N HIS A 182 2.63 -14.89 -30.64
CA HIS A 182 1.61 -14.55 -29.64
C HIS A 182 2.28 -14.33 -28.28
N PHE A 183 2.34 -13.08 -27.81
CA PHE A 183 3.02 -12.73 -26.57
C PHE A 183 2.09 -12.83 -25.36
N ASN A 184 2.63 -13.36 -24.26
CA ASN A 184 1.97 -13.47 -22.96
C ASN A 184 2.90 -12.94 -21.86
N LEU A 185 2.30 -12.53 -20.73
CA LEU A 185 3.01 -12.13 -19.53
C LEU A 185 2.46 -12.95 -18.35
N SER A 186 3.34 -13.48 -17.51
CA SER A 186 2.98 -14.20 -16.29
C SER A 186 3.68 -13.54 -15.11
N ILE A 187 2.96 -13.38 -14.00
CA ILE A 187 3.46 -12.77 -12.77
C ILE A 187 3.27 -13.81 -11.67
N ASP A 188 4.38 -14.24 -11.06
CA ASP A 188 4.36 -15.09 -9.88
C ASP A 188 4.25 -14.22 -8.61
N LEU A 189 3.12 -14.31 -7.93
CA LEU A 189 2.86 -13.55 -6.70
C LEU A 189 3.69 -14.05 -5.51
N ASN A 190 4.12 -15.32 -5.51
CA ASN A 190 4.98 -15.84 -4.43
C ASN A 190 6.37 -15.22 -4.47
N ALA A 191 6.88 -14.92 -5.68
CA ALA A 191 8.16 -14.25 -5.86
C ALA A 191 8.09 -12.72 -5.68
N CYS A 192 6.88 -12.15 -5.69
CA CYS A 192 6.67 -10.70 -5.57
C CYS A 192 6.80 -10.22 -4.12
N THR A 193 7.94 -9.63 -3.78
CA THR A 193 8.18 -9.05 -2.44
C THR A 193 7.77 -7.59 -2.32
N GLY A 194 7.31 -6.96 -3.40
CA GLY A 194 6.96 -5.54 -3.42
C GLY A 194 8.16 -4.58 -3.51
N CYS A 195 9.32 -5.03 -3.99
CA CYS A 195 10.56 -4.22 -4.02
C CYS A 195 10.49 -2.93 -4.86
N GLY A 196 9.54 -2.83 -5.79
CA GLY A 196 9.33 -1.61 -6.58
C GLY A 196 10.24 -1.41 -7.79
N ALA A 197 11.25 -2.26 -7.99
CA ALA A 197 12.21 -2.08 -9.08
C ALA A 197 11.56 -2.10 -10.47
N CYS A 198 10.50 -2.89 -10.66
CA CYS A 198 9.73 -2.93 -11.90
C CYS A 198 9.02 -1.61 -12.23
N VAL A 199 8.61 -0.83 -11.22
CA VAL A 199 8.02 0.50 -11.42
C VAL A 199 9.09 1.45 -11.92
N ILE A 200 10.25 1.49 -11.26
CA ILE A 200 11.35 2.39 -11.64
C ILE A 200 11.90 2.06 -13.03
N ALA A 201 12.07 0.78 -13.35
CA ALA A 201 12.46 0.33 -14.68
C ALA A 201 11.48 0.89 -15.72
N CYS A 202 10.19 0.57 -15.58
CA CYS A 202 9.16 1.02 -16.53
C CYS A 202 9.17 2.54 -16.75
N HIS A 203 9.41 3.34 -15.71
CA HIS A 203 9.56 4.78 -15.84
C HIS A 203 10.81 5.20 -16.63
N ALA A 204 11.93 4.54 -16.37
CA ALA A 204 13.18 4.79 -17.05
C ALA A 204 13.11 4.44 -18.54
N GLU A 205 12.47 3.32 -18.91
CA GLU A 205 12.35 2.91 -20.32
C GLU A 205 11.31 3.73 -21.10
N ASN A 206 10.22 4.14 -20.45
CA ASN A 206 9.07 4.72 -21.15
C ASN A 206 8.94 6.24 -20.99
N ASN A 207 9.96 6.91 -20.43
CA ASN A 207 9.98 8.38 -20.24
C ASN A 207 8.75 8.90 -19.48
N VAL A 208 8.27 8.15 -18.48
CA VAL A 208 7.12 8.56 -17.69
C VAL A 208 7.52 9.77 -16.82
N PRO A 209 6.81 10.90 -16.92
CA PRO A 209 7.19 12.12 -16.22
C PRO A 209 6.93 12.00 -14.72
N VAL A 210 7.73 12.73 -13.93
CA VAL A 210 7.53 12.80 -12.48
C VAL A 210 6.47 13.82 -12.10
N VAL A 211 5.55 13.41 -11.24
CA VAL A 211 4.50 14.25 -10.67
C VAL A 211 4.86 14.70 -9.26
N GLY A 212 4.65 15.99 -8.98
CA GLY A 212 4.89 16.55 -7.66
C GLY A 212 3.81 16.18 -6.64
N LYS A 213 4.17 16.22 -5.35
CA LYS A 213 3.31 15.88 -4.20
C LYS A 213 1.86 16.39 -4.27
N ARG A 214 1.66 17.62 -4.76
CA ARG A 214 0.32 18.25 -4.80
C ARG A 214 -0.64 17.51 -5.73
N GLU A 215 -0.18 17.08 -6.90
CA GLU A 215 -1.03 16.38 -7.87
C GLU A 215 -1.12 14.89 -7.54
N VAL A 216 -0.05 14.25 -7.03
CA VAL A 216 -0.12 12.88 -6.50
C VAL A 216 -1.16 12.78 -5.37
N ARG A 217 -1.20 13.76 -4.47
CA ARG A 217 -2.21 13.85 -3.40
C ARG A 217 -3.65 13.94 -3.92
N ARG A 218 -3.85 14.41 -5.15
CA ARG A 218 -5.16 14.47 -5.83
C ARG A 218 -5.44 13.21 -6.64
N SER A 219 -4.67 12.14 -6.42
CA SER A 219 -4.75 10.87 -7.16
C SER A 219 -4.52 11.06 -8.66
N ARG A 220 -3.53 11.90 -9.01
CA ARG A 220 -3.09 12.18 -10.39
C ARG A 220 -1.61 11.85 -10.57
N ASP A 221 -1.19 10.71 -10.07
CA ASP A 221 0.13 10.14 -10.32
C ASP A 221 0.21 9.52 -11.72
N MET A 222 1.43 9.39 -12.24
CA MET A 222 1.70 8.81 -13.55
C MET A 222 2.54 7.56 -13.37
N HIS A 223 1.92 6.43 -13.04
CA HIS A 223 2.57 5.11 -13.01
C HIS A 223 1.83 4.17 -13.98
N TRP A 224 2.54 3.58 -14.95
CA TRP A 224 1.92 2.64 -15.91
C TRP A 224 1.60 1.27 -15.29
N LEU A 225 2.39 0.87 -14.30
CA LEU A 225 2.13 -0.31 -13.49
C LEU A 225 2.27 0.08 -12.01
N ARG A 226 1.49 -0.60 -11.17
CA ARG A 226 1.49 -0.38 -9.73
C ARG A 226 1.59 -1.68 -8.98
N ILE A 227 2.13 -1.58 -7.77
CA ILE A 227 2.15 -2.66 -6.79
C ILE A 227 1.12 -2.29 -5.73
N ASP A 228 0.11 -3.14 -5.56
CA ASP A 228 -0.94 -2.95 -4.58
C ASP A 228 -0.63 -3.78 -3.32
N ARG A 229 -1.00 -3.26 -2.16
CA ARG A 229 -0.83 -3.95 -0.87
C ARG A 229 -2.16 -4.08 -0.17
N TYR A 230 -2.54 -5.31 0.16
CA TYR A 230 -3.76 -5.57 0.91
C TYR A 230 -3.43 -6.14 2.29
N TYR A 231 -4.21 -5.74 3.28
CA TYR A 231 -4.29 -6.34 4.60
C TYR A 231 -5.63 -7.06 4.73
N SER A 232 -5.66 -8.17 5.46
CA SER A 232 -6.92 -8.76 5.88
C SER A 232 -7.48 -8.03 7.11
N SER A 233 -8.80 -8.03 7.27
CA SER A 233 -9.43 -7.57 8.51
C SER A 233 -9.41 -8.67 9.57
N GLU A 234 -9.72 -9.89 9.14
CA GLU A 234 -9.54 -11.11 9.91
C GLU A 234 -8.06 -11.55 9.89
N ALA A 235 -7.77 -12.69 10.54
CA ALA A 235 -6.41 -13.24 10.53
C ALA A 235 -5.91 -13.66 9.13
N THR A 236 -6.82 -13.90 8.18
CA THR A 236 -6.50 -14.30 6.80
C THR A 236 -7.49 -13.72 5.78
N PHE A 237 -7.10 -13.64 4.50
CA PHE A 237 -8.02 -13.24 3.42
C PHE A 237 -9.16 -14.23 3.19
N LYS A 238 -8.93 -15.53 3.42
CA LYS A 238 -9.99 -16.55 3.38
C LYS A 238 -11.06 -16.24 4.42
N GLY A 239 -10.65 -15.88 5.65
CA GLY A 239 -11.58 -15.44 6.70
C GLY A 239 -12.38 -14.18 6.33
N ASP A 240 -11.78 -13.22 5.62
CA ASP A 240 -12.52 -12.06 5.11
C ASP A 240 -13.59 -12.45 4.07
N VAL A 241 -13.31 -13.45 3.23
CA VAL A 241 -14.26 -13.97 2.23
C VAL A 241 -15.37 -14.75 2.91
N ASP A 242 -15.03 -15.68 3.81
CA ASP A 242 -16.00 -16.50 4.53
C ASP A 242 -16.97 -15.61 5.32
N LYS A 243 -16.45 -14.61 6.04
CA LYS A 243 -17.28 -13.62 6.74
C LYS A 243 -18.21 -12.86 5.79
N LYS A 244 -17.74 -12.49 4.60
CA LYS A 244 -18.58 -11.80 3.61
C LYS A 244 -19.72 -12.68 3.10
N GLU A 245 -19.45 -13.95 2.82
CA GLU A 245 -20.45 -14.89 2.28
C GLU A 245 -21.43 -15.36 3.36
N ASP A 246 -21.00 -15.42 4.63
CA ASP A 246 -21.84 -15.82 5.77
C ASP A 246 -22.70 -14.68 6.34
N ILE A 247 -22.54 -13.44 5.87
CA ILE A 247 -23.36 -12.30 6.31
C ILE A 247 -24.82 -12.50 5.88
N SER A 248 -25.71 -12.55 6.88
CA SER A 248 -27.14 -12.81 6.68
C SER A 248 -27.99 -11.55 6.48
N GLY A 249 -27.40 -10.34 6.52
CA GLY A 249 -28.10 -9.08 6.26
C GLY A 249 -27.27 -7.81 6.53
N ILE A 250 -27.87 -6.63 6.26
CA ILE A 250 -27.24 -5.30 6.44
C ILE A 250 -26.79 -5.05 7.89
N SER A 251 -27.50 -5.60 8.88
CA SER A 251 -27.15 -5.42 10.31
C SER A 251 -25.83 -6.07 10.70
N ASP A 252 -25.42 -7.14 10.02
CA ASP A 252 -24.18 -7.87 10.28
C ASP A 252 -22.97 -7.24 9.53
N SER A 253 -23.23 -6.21 8.73
CA SER A 253 -22.24 -5.55 7.86
C SER A 253 -21.70 -4.20 8.38
N MET A 254 -22.23 -3.68 9.50
CA MET A 254 -21.83 -2.39 10.11
C MET A 254 -20.88 -2.56 11.30
#